data_AF-X0U8F2-F1
#
_entry.id   AF-X0U8F2-F1
#
_cell.length_a   1.000
_cell.length_b   1.000
_cell.length_c   1.000
_cell.angle_alpha   90.00
_cell.angle_beta   90.00
_cell.angle_gamma   90.00
#
_symmetry.space_group_name_H-M   'P 1'
#
loop_
_entity.id
_entity.type
_entity.pdbx_description
1 polymer ?
#
loop_
_entity_poly.entity_id
_entity_poly.type
_entity_poly.pdbx_seq_one_letter_code
_entity_poly.pdbx_strand_id
1 'polypeptide(L)'
;MTKMEYKSRLSVEITEEQRKELVRLIPWGVKSQLFSVIIDDVIGMIKKHGTMYIAAVLDRSLNLEDYTSLDSGFGDKIPKVDE
;
A
#
# COMPACT_ATOMS: atom_id res chain seq x y z
N MET A 1 -21.94 -8.05 -22.96
CA MET A 1 -22.18 -7.01 -21.95
C MET A 1 -20.96 -6.91 -21.06
N THR A 2 -20.17 -5.85 -21.19
CA THR A 2 -19.06 -5.56 -20.29
C THR A 2 -19.65 -5.21 -18.93
N LYS A 3 -19.42 -6.06 -17.92
CA LYS A 3 -19.85 -5.81 -16.54
C LYS A 3 -19.14 -4.53 -16.10
N MET A 4 -19.85 -3.43 -15.94
CA MET A 4 -19.26 -2.20 -15.40
C MET A 4 -18.74 -2.53 -14.01
N GLU A 5 -17.42 -2.54 -13.82
CA GLU A 5 -16.83 -2.73 -12.51
C GLU A 5 -17.27 -1.59 -11.60
N TYR A 6 -18.04 -1.94 -10.58
CA TYR A 6 -18.49 -1.00 -9.57
C TYR A 6 -17.27 -0.46 -8.82
N LYS A 7 -17.05 0.85 -8.87
CA LYS A 7 -15.96 1.51 -8.14
C LYS A 7 -16.48 2.00 -6.78
N SER A 8 -16.13 1.27 -5.73
CA SER A 8 -16.41 1.66 -4.35
C SER A 8 -15.60 2.91 -3.98
N ARG A 9 -16.23 3.86 -3.30
CA ARG A 9 -15.57 5.06 -2.78
C ARG A 9 -15.15 4.86 -1.33
N LEU A 10 -13.88 5.09 -1.02
CA LEU A 10 -13.36 5.22 0.33
C LEU A 10 -13.35 6.71 0.72
N SER A 11 -13.86 7.04 1.90
CA SER A 11 -13.78 8.37 2.48
C SER A 11 -13.16 8.26 3.87
N VAL A 12 -12.12 9.05 4.12
CA VAL A 12 -11.39 9.08 5.39
C VAL A 12 -11.23 10.52 5.84
N GLU A 13 -11.28 10.72 7.16
CA GLU A 13 -11.00 12.01 7.77
C GLU A 13 -9.49 12.13 8.02
N ILE A 14 -8.94 13.29 7.70
CA ILE A 14 -7.53 13.63 7.92
C ILE A 14 -7.45 15.01 8.56
N THR A 15 -6.38 15.26 9.30
CA THR A 15 -6.13 16.57 9.89
C THR A 15 -5.84 17.61 8.81
N GLU A 16 -6.01 18.88 9.14
CA GLU A 16 -5.66 19.98 8.23
C GLU A 16 -4.17 19.93 7.85
N GLU A 17 -3.30 19.57 8.79
CA GLU A 17 -1.87 19.43 8.58
C GLU A 17 -1.55 18.28 7.60
N GLN A 18 -2.17 17.12 7.79
CA GLN A 18 -2.06 16.00 6.84
C GLN A 18 -2.53 16.43 5.45
N ARG A 19 -3.63 17.17 5.35
CA ARG A 19 -4.12 17.69 4.07
C ARG A 19 -3.11 18.64 3.42
N LYS A 20 -2.53 19.56 4.19
CA LYS A 20 -1.52 20.53 3.70
C LYS A 20 -0.31 19.79 3.14
N GLU A 21 0.25 18.85 3.89
CA GLU A 21 1.41 18.08 3.46
C GLU A 21 1.09 17.17 2.26
N LEU A 22 -0.08 16.53 2.22
CA LEU A 22 -0.51 15.74 1.05
C LEU A 22 -0.67 16.59 -0.21
N VAL A 23 -1.04 17.87 -0.11
CA VAL A 23 -1.12 18.78 -1.27
C VAL A 23 0.27 19.28 -1.67
N ARG A 24 1.15 19.49 -0.70
CA ARG A 24 2.51 19.99 -0.92
C ARG A 24 3.43 18.93 -1.53
N LEU A 25 3.37 17.70 -1.03
CA LEU A 25 4.33 16.64 -1.36
C LEU A 25 3.89 15.76 -2.52
N ILE A 26 2.59 15.57 -2.71
CA ILE A 26 2.07 14.65 -3.74
C ILE A 26 1.60 15.46 -4.95
N PRO A 27 2.11 15.17 -6.16
CA PRO A 27 1.67 15.83 -7.37
C PRO A 27 0.16 15.74 -7.60
N TRP A 28 -0.38 16.76 -8.28
CA TRP A 28 -1.77 16.74 -8.71
C TRP A 28 -2.02 15.57 -9.68
N GLY A 29 -3.17 14.91 -9.53
CA GLY A 29 -3.59 13.82 -10.41
C GLY A 29 -3.10 12.42 -10.01
N VAL A 30 -2.00 12.27 -9.26
CA VAL A 30 -1.47 10.92 -8.92
C VAL A 30 -2.03 10.36 -7.61
N LYS A 31 -2.72 11.18 -6.80
CA LYS A 31 -3.23 10.78 -5.47
C LYS A 31 -4.07 9.51 -5.53
N SER A 32 -5.01 9.43 -6.48
CA SER A 32 -5.89 8.26 -6.60
C SER A 32 -5.12 6.99 -6.95
N GLN A 33 -4.07 7.08 -7.76
CA GLN A 33 -3.24 5.93 -8.14
C GLN A 33 -2.37 5.50 -6.96
N LEU A 34 -1.73 6.46 -6.28
CA LEU A 34 -0.94 6.20 -5.09
C LEU A 34 -1.76 5.48 -4.00
N PHE A 35 -2.95 6.00 -3.67
CA PHE A 35 -3.80 5.34 -2.68
C PHE A 35 -4.31 3.98 -3.15
N SER A 36 -4.51 3.77 -4.46
CA SER A 36 -4.85 2.44 -4.99
C SER A 36 -3.74 1.43 -4.70
N VAL A 37 -2.48 1.79 -5.00
CA VAL A 37 -1.32 0.93 -4.73
C VAL A 37 -1.19 0.63 -3.25
N ILE A 38 -1.27 1.65 -2.39
CA ILE A 38 -1.20 1.47 -0.93
C ILE A 38 -2.31 0.52 -0.43
N ILE A 39 -3.53 0.62 -0.97
CA ILE A 39 -4.63 -0.27 -0.59
C ILE A 39 -4.32 -1.71 -1.01
N ASP A 40 -3.84 -1.93 -2.22
CA ASP A 40 -3.49 -3.27 -2.73
C ASP A 40 -2.38 -3.90 -1.88
N ASP A 41 -1.34 -3.14 -1.54
CA ASP A 41 -0.25 -3.58 -0.68
C ASP A 41 -0.74 -3.96 0.72
N VAL A 42 -1.57 -3.11 1.34
CA VAL A 42 -2.17 -3.39 2.65
C VAL A 42 -3.02 -4.65 2.60
N ILE A 43 -3.82 -4.86 1.56
CA ILE A 43 -4.62 -6.08 1.39
C ILE A 43 -3.71 -7.30 1.25
N GLY A 44 -2.64 -7.21 0.44
CA GLY A 44 -1.65 -8.29 0.26
C GLY A 44 -1.01 -8.69 1.58
N MET A 45 -0.60 -7.70 2.36
CA MET A 45 0.02 -7.89 3.68
C MET A 45 -0.94 -8.51 4.69
N ILE A 46 -2.19 -8.05 4.75
CA ILE A 46 -3.22 -8.64 5.60
C ILE A 46 -3.51 -10.09 5.19
N LYS A 47 -3.55 -10.40 3.90
CA LYS A 47 -3.74 -11.79 3.43
C LYS A 47 -2.59 -12.70 3.86
N LYS A 48 -1.35 -12.19 3.85
CA LYS A 48 -0.14 -12.96 4.17
C LYS A 48 0.08 -13.14 5.68
N HIS A 49 -0.18 -12.10 6.48
CA HIS A 49 0.16 -12.06 7.90
C HIS A 49 -1.07 -12.02 8.83
N GLY A 50 -2.28 -11.96 8.28
CA GLY A 50 -3.51 -11.83 9.04
C GLY A 50 -3.70 -10.46 9.68
N THR A 51 -4.61 -10.37 10.64
CA THR A 51 -4.96 -9.12 11.33
C THR A 51 -3.84 -8.56 12.22
N MET A 52 -2.81 -9.37 12.51
CA MET A 52 -1.62 -8.94 13.27
C MET A 52 -0.88 -7.80 12.57
N TYR A 53 -0.88 -7.79 11.22
CA TYR A 53 -0.30 -6.70 10.44
C TYR A 53 -0.99 -5.35 10.72
N ILE A 54 -2.33 -5.35 10.82
CA ILE A 54 -3.10 -4.13 11.12
C ILE A 54 -2.70 -3.58 12.49
N ALA A 55 -2.62 -4.46 13.50
CA ALA A 55 -2.23 -4.06 14.85
C ALA A 55 -0.84 -3.42 14.87
N ALA A 56 0.12 -4.01 14.15
CA ALA A 56 1.49 -3.49 14.09
C ALA A 56 1.61 -2.16 13.31
N VAL A 57 0.82 -1.96 12.26
CA VAL A 57 0.73 -0.65 11.57
C VAL A 57 0.12 0.42 12.48
N LEU A 58 -0.96 0.11 13.20
CA LEU A 58 -1.64 1.06 14.10
C LEU A 58 -0.77 1.44 15.30
N ASP A 59 -0.01 0.48 15.82
CA ASP A 59 0.94 0.68 16.92
C ASP A 59 2.21 1.45 16.47
N ARG A 60 2.34 1.74 15.17
CA ARG A 60 3.55 2.32 14.56
C ARG A 60 4.82 1.52 14.87
N SER A 61 4.68 0.24 15.21
CA SER A 61 5.80 -0.71 15.35
C SER A 61 6.31 -1.18 13.99
N LEU A 62 5.59 -0.85 12.92
CA LEU A 62 6.01 -0.99 11.52
C LEU A 62 5.86 0.34 10.79
N ASN A 63 6.93 0.82 10.16
CA ASN A 63 6.91 1.91 9.20
C ASN A 63 6.64 1.36 7.80
N LEU A 64 6.03 2.16 6.93
CA LEU A 64 5.84 1.81 5.52
C LEU A 64 7.17 1.47 4.81
N GLU A 65 8.27 2.06 5.26
CA GLU A 65 9.64 1.81 4.77
C GLU A 65 10.18 0.42 5.14
N ASP A 66 9.65 -0.21 6.19
CA ASP A 66 10.07 -1.55 6.60
C ASP A 66 9.62 -2.62 5.56
N TYR A 67 8.65 -2.28 4.70
CA TYR A 67 8.10 -3.17 3.67
C TYR A 67 8.60 -2.91 2.25
N THR A 68 9.05 -1.70 1.92
CA THR A 68 9.73 -1.45 0.63
C THR A 68 11.03 -2.22 0.50
N SER A 69 11.62 -2.64 1.62
CA SER A 69 12.78 -3.51 1.68
C SER A 69 12.45 -4.98 1.40
N LEU A 70 11.20 -5.42 1.59
CA LEU A 70 10.79 -6.83 1.39
C LEU A 70 10.47 -7.17 -0.07
N ASP A 71 10.24 -6.16 -0.93
CA ASP A 71 9.94 -6.33 -2.35
C ASP A 71 11.02 -5.73 -3.28
N SER A 72 12.22 -5.48 -2.74
CA SER A 72 13.44 -5.27 -3.54
C SER A 72 13.92 -6.55 -4.25
N GLY A 73 12.97 -7.36 -4.73
CA GLY A 73 13.13 -8.47 -5.65
C GLY A 73 12.92 -8.08 -7.11
N PHE A 74 13.09 -6.81 -7.47
CA PHE A 74 13.26 -6.43 -8.88
C PHE A 74 14.69 -6.78 -9.33
N GLY A 75 14.87 -8.06 -9.68
CA GLY A 75 15.97 -8.54 -10.49
C GLY A 75 17.20 -9.02 -9.70
N ASP A 76 17.12 -10.18 -9.06
CA ASP A 76 18.29 -11.06 -9.08
C ASP A 76 17.89 -12.55 -9.02
N LYS A 77 18.40 -13.26 -10.02
CA LYS A 77 18.52 -14.72 -10.21
C LYS A 77 17.77 -15.63 -9.24
N ILE A 78 16.71 -16.27 -9.74
CA ILE A 78 16.25 -17.56 -9.22
C ILE A 78 17.42 -18.55 -9.37
N PRO A 79 18.02 -19.09 -8.28
CA PRO A 79 18.93 -20.21 -8.42
C PRO A 79 18.11 -21.40 -8.91
N LYS A 80 18.51 -21.98 -10.04
CA LYS A 80 18.05 -23.31 -10.41
C LYS A 80 18.46 -24.25 -9.28
N VAL A 81 17.48 -24.91 -8.67
CA VAL A 81 17.73 -26.04 -7.79
C VAL A 81 18.00 -27.21 -8.72
N ASP A 82 19.26 -27.61 -8.81
CA ASP A 82 19.66 -28.89 -9.40
C ASP A 82 19.50 -29.99 -8.34
N GLU A 83 18.80 -31.06 -8.76
CA GLU A 83 18.55 -32.38 -8.15
C GLU A 83 17.74 -32.50 -6.84
#